data_AF-A0AAQ4F722-F1
#
_entry.id   AF-A0AAQ4F722-F1
#
_cell.length_a   1.000
_cell.length_b   1.000
_cell.length_c   1.000
_cell.angle_alpha   90.00
_cell.angle_beta   90.00
_cell.angle_gamma   90.00
#
_symmetry.space_group_name_H-M   'P 1'
#
loop_
_entity.id
_entity.type
_entity.pdbx_description
1 polymer ?
#
loop_
_entity_poly.entity_id
_entity_poly.type
_entity_poly.pdbx_seq_one_letter_code
_entity_poly.pdbx_strand_id
1 'polypeptide(L)'
;MEKHHVGETLRRRNSTMEKLRVGETPRSRNSALEKICIGETPRWRNSALEKIRAGEIPRWRNSALEKLRVAGTPRWRNSALEKVRAGETPRGRNSALEKLRAGEPLRWRNSALEKPRAGETPRWRNSVLEKLCAGETPRWRNSAFYKLRIGETPRRRNSALGKLRAGETPCWRNSVLKNLRVGETPRWRNTALEKLCVGETPRWRNFVLEKHRAGETPRWRNSAMEKLRAGETPCWRNTTLEKLRSGETPCWRNSVLEKLRDGETPRWRNSALEKLRAWRNSASGETPCWRNSVLEKLRVGETPRRRKSALEKLRFGETPRWRNSALEKL
;
A
#
# COMPACT_ATOMS: atom_id res chain seq x y z
N MET A 1 17.89 45.09 -23.92
CA MET A 1 17.13 44.27 -22.94
C MET A 1 15.79 44.93 -22.69
N GLU A 2 14.71 44.46 -23.33
CA GLU A 2 13.37 44.97 -23.04
C GLU A 2 12.88 44.46 -21.68
N LYS A 3 12.81 45.37 -20.70
CA LYS A 3 12.16 45.14 -19.40
C LYS A 3 10.80 45.82 -19.45
N HIS A 4 9.72 45.05 -19.55
CA HIS A 4 8.36 45.58 -19.54
C HIS A 4 7.80 45.54 -18.11
N HIS A 5 7.44 46.72 -17.58
CA HIS A 5 6.65 46.89 -16.36
C HIS A 5 5.27 47.39 -16.79
N VAL A 6 4.22 46.63 -16.47
CA VAL A 6 2.84 47.03 -16.81
C VAL A 6 1.97 46.88 -15.56
N GLY A 7 1.29 47.97 -15.21
CA GLY A 7 0.42 48.08 -14.04
C GLY A 7 -0.95 47.43 -14.24
N GLU A 8 -1.55 47.59 -15.42
CA GLU A 8 -2.93 47.15 -15.68
C GLU A 8 -3.03 45.93 -16.62
N THR A 9 -4.06 45.11 -16.41
CA THR A 9 -4.43 43.90 -17.17
C THR A 9 -3.79 43.73 -18.56
N LEU A 10 -2.70 42.96 -18.62
CA LEU A 10 -1.96 42.72 -19.87
C LEU A 10 -2.54 41.54 -20.67
N ARG A 11 -3.03 41.79 -21.89
CA ARG A 11 -3.49 40.73 -22.82
C ARG A 11 -2.58 40.61 -24.04
N ARG A 12 -1.85 39.51 -24.19
CA ARG A 12 -0.95 39.26 -25.34
C ARG A 12 -1.30 37.98 -26.12
N ARG A 13 -1.12 38.02 -27.44
CA ARG A 13 -1.44 36.91 -28.35
C ARG A 13 -0.25 36.12 -28.86
N ASN A 14 0.89 36.77 -29.06
CA ASN A 14 2.18 36.20 -29.41
C ASN A 14 3.26 37.08 -28.78
N SER A 15 4.19 36.51 -28.01
CA SER A 15 5.26 37.30 -27.40
C SER A 15 6.47 36.45 -27.01
N THR A 16 7.65 36.95 -27.36
CA THR A 16 8.96 36.44 -26.97
C THR A 16 9.67 37.52 -26.15
N MET A 17 9.96 37.28 -24.88
CA MET A 17 10.63 38.28 -24.04
C MET A 17 11.54 37.62 -23.01
N GLU A 18 12.63 38.29 -22.65
CA GLU A 18 13.57 37.79 -21.66
C GLU A 18 13.03 37.96 -20.22
N LYS A 19 12.41 39.11 -19.91
CA LYS A 19 11.95 39.44 -18.55
C LYS A 19 10.59 40.14 -18.55
N LEU A 20 9.69 39.68 -17.69
CA LEU A 20 8.35 40.28 -17.51
C LEU A 20 8.01 40.41 -16.01
N ARG A 21 7.59 41.62 -15.59
CA ARG A 21 7.02 41.87 -14.27
C ARG A 21 5.65 42.51 -14.42
N VAL A 22 4.63 41.88 -13.85
CA VAL A 22 3.23 42.36 -13.92
C VAL A 22 2.61 42.26 -12.53
N GLY A 23 1.97 43.35 -12.10
CA GLY A 23 1.23 43.40 -10.83
C GLY A 23 -0.05 42.56 -10.88
N GLU A 24 -0.88 42.79 -11.90
CA GLU A 24 -2.25 42.25 -12.00
C GLU A 24 -2.36 40.93 -12.79
N THR A 25 -3.52 40.67 -13.44
CA THR A 25 -3.92 39.41 -14.09
C THR A 25 -3.55 39.29 -15.59
N PRO A 26 -2.30 38.96 -15.99
CA PRO A 26 -1.96 38.85 -17.39
C PRO A 26 -2.64 37.62 -18.03
N ARG A 27 -3.14 37.81 -19.25
CA ARG A 27 -3.63 36.75 -20.12
C ARG A 27 -2.75 36.68 -21.34
N SER A 28 -2.03 35.58 -21.51
CA SER A 28 -1.20 35.39 -22.68
C SER A 28 -1.51 34.11 -23.44
N ARG A 29 -1.35 34.20 -24.75
CA ARG A 29 -1.38 33.09 -25.70
C ARG A 29 -0.03 33.06 -26.41
N ASN A 30 0.45 31.85 -26.75
CA ASN A 30 1.65 31.63 -27.55
C ASN A 30 2.84 32.47 -27.07
N SER A 31 3.42 32.08 -25.94
CA SER A 31 4.46 32.89 -25.31
C SER A 31 5.69 32.09 -24.94
N ALA A 32 6.86 32.65 -25.24
CA ALA A 32 8.14 32.15 -24.77
C ALA A 32 8.79 33.22 -23.91
N LEU A 33 8.99 32.92 -22.63
CA LEU A 33 9.58 33.87 -21.68
C LEU A 33 10.58 33.18 -20.75
N GLU A 34 11.73 33.81 -20.54
CA GLU A 34 12.74 33.25 -19.63
C GLU A 34 12.39 33.52 -18.16
N LYS A 35 12.12 34.77 -17.78
CA LYS A 35 11.91 35.15 -16.37
C LYS A 35 10.63 35.96 -16.17
N ILE A 36 9.77 35.46 -15.29
CA ILE A 36 8.48 36.10 -14.97
C ILE A 36 8.30 36.24 -13.46
N CYS A 37 7.86 37.42 -13.02
CA CYS A 37 7.27 37.63 -11.68
C CYS A 37 5.87 38.23 -11.84
N ILE A 38 4.84 37.55 -11.32
CA ILE A 38 3.44 38.00 -11.38
C ILE A 38 2.83 37.97 -9.99
N GLY A 39 2.14 39.05 -9.62
CA GLY A 39 1.43 39.19 -8.35
C GLY A 39 0.15 38.36 -8.26
N GLU A 40 -0.72 38.43 -9.27
CA GLU A 40 -2.10 37.88 -9.15
C GLU A 40 -2.35 36.56 -9.91
N THR A 41 -3.48 36.45 -10.64
CA THR A 41 -4.06 35.21 -11.21
C THR A 41 -3.83 35.06 -12.72
N PRO A 42 -2.59 34.81 -13.18
CA PRO A 42 -2.29 34.82 -14.60
C PRO A 42 -2.90 33.62 -15.32
N ARG A 43 -3.23 33.81 -16.61
CA ARG A 43 -3.71 32.74 -17.48
C ARG A 43 -2.85 32.64 -18.73
N TRP A 44 -2.27 31.46 -18.92
CA TRP A 44 -1.37 31.19 -20.02
C TRP A 44 -1.84 30.01 -20.84
N ARG A 45 -1.72 30.15 -22.16
CA ARG A 45 -2.05 29.11 -23.13
C ARG A 45 -0.94 28.98 -24.15
N ASN A 46 -0.48 27.75 -24.40
CA ASN A 46 0.60 27.46 -25.34
C ASN A 46 1.85 28.26 -24.96
N SER A 47 2.49 27.88 -23.85
CA SER A 47 3.58 28.69 -23.29
C SER A 47 4.79 27.83 -22.91
N ALA A 48 5.99 28.32 -23.23
CA ALA A 48 7.27 27.72 -22.88
C ALA A 48 8.04 28.67 -21.97
N LEU A 49 8.29 28.26 -20.73
CA LEU A 49 8.72 29.16 -19.67
C LEU A 49 9.81 28.58 -18.80
N GLU A 50 10.87 29.35 -18.58
CA GLU A 50 12.04 28.85 -17.86
C GLU A 50 11.89 29.06 -16.35
N LYS A 51 11.69 30.31 -15.88
CA LYS A 51 11.66 30.65 -14.45
C LYS A 51 10.48 31.55 -14.11
N ILE A 52 9.58 31.05 -13.25
CA ILE A 52 8.39 31.80 -12.82
C ILE A 52 8.29 31.88 -11.29
N ARG A 53 7.97 33.09 -10.83
CA ARG A 53 7.35 33.34 -9.53
C ARG A 53 5.96 33.89 -9.78
N ALA A 54 4.94 33.19 -9.30
CA ALA A 54 3.55 33.61 -9.42
C ALA A 54 2.90 33.64 -8.03
N GLY A 55 2.00 34.59 -7.81
CA GLY A 55 1.18 34.65 -6.61
C GLY A 55 0.01 33.67 -6.65
N GLU A 56 -1.20 34.18 -6.50
CA GLU A 56 -2.30 33.40 -5.91
C GLU A 56 -2.81 32.21 -6.75
N ILE A 57 -3.26 32.41 -7.99
CA ILE A 57 -3.98 31.34 -8.72
C ILE A 57 -3.59 31.27 -10.21
N PRO A 58 -2.34 30.89 -10.53
CA PRO A 58 -1.91 30.81 -11.91
C PRO A 58 -2.53 29.61 -12.64
N ARG A 59 -3.02 29.84 -13.87
CA ARG A 59 -3.63 28.80 -14.72
C ARG A 59 -2.87 28.62 -16.01
N TRP A 60 -2.57 27.35 -16.32
CA TRP A 60 -1.74 26.97 -17.44
C TRP A 60 -2.41 25.89 -18.27
N ARG A 61 -2.39 26.08 -19.59
CA ARG A 61 -2.92 25.12 -20.54
C ARG A 61 -1.93 24.93 -21.69
N ASN A 62 -1.56 23.68 -21.96
CA ASN A 62 -0.57 23.35 -23.00
C ASN A 62 0.74 24.11 -22.73
N SER A 63 1.41 23.79 -21.64
CA SER A 63 2.56 24.58 -21.19
C SER A 63 3.73 23.70 -20.78
N ALA A 64 4.94 24.14 -21.13
CA ALA A 64 6.19 23.56 -20.70
C ALA A 64 6.86 24.54 -19.72
N LEU A 65 7.14 24.09 -18.49
CA LEU A 65 7.83 24.91 -17.50
C LEU A 65 9.01 24.19 -16.85
N GLU A 66 10.14 24.89 -16.76
CA GLU A 66 11.32 24.35 -16.10
C GLU A 66 11.27 24.57 -14.58
N LYS A 67 11.16 25.83 -14.13
CA LYS A 67 11.20 26.17 -12.70
C LYS A 67 10.04 27.08 -12.32
N LEU A 68 9.26 26.62 -11.35
CA LEU A 68 8.11 27.34 -10.85
C LEU A 68 8.10 27.41 -9.32
N ARG A 69 7.84 28.61 -8.81
CA ARG A 69 7.45 28.86 -7.42
C ARG A 69 6.11 29.57 -7.40
N VAL A 70 5.13 28.97 -6.72
CA VAL A 70 3.79 29.54 -6.53
C VAL A 70 3.47 29.58 -5.05
N ALA A 71 2.97 30.72 -4.57
CA ALA A 71 2.45 30.81 -3.22
C ALA A 71 1.09 30.11 -3.11
N GLY A 72 0.13 30.44 -3.98
CA GLY A 72 -1.23 29.91 -3.90
C GLY A 72 -1.49 28.61 -4.69
N THR A 73 -2.68 28.48 -5.30
CA THR A 73 -3.23 27.24 -5.91
C THR A 73 -3.05 27.15 -7.44
N PRO A 74 -1.92 26.65 -7.96
CA PRO A 74 -1.74 26.56 -9.40
C PRO A 74 -2.62 25.47 -10.04
N ARG A 75 -3.09 25.73 -11.26
CA ARG A 75 -3.85 24.76 -12.08
C ARG A 75 -3.18 24.49 -13.42
N TRP A 76 -2.97 23.21 -13.71
CA TRP A 76 -2.32 22.69 -14.92
C TRP A 76 -3.25 21.83 -15.74
N ARG A 77 -3.21 22.02 -17.06
CA ARG A 77 -3.84 21.12 -18.02
C ARG A 77 -2.93 20.90 -19.22
N ASN A 78 -2.65 19.64 -19.54
CA ASN A 78 -1.76 19.28 -20.66
C ASN A 78 -0.40 19.97 -20.50
N SER A 79 0.26 19.79 -19.36
CA SER A 79 1.49 20.51 -19.03
C SER A 79 2.64 19.56 -18.72
N ALA A 80 3.85 19.94 -19.14
CA ALA A 80 5.11 19.31 -18.78
C ALA A 80 5.87 20.26 -17.85
N LEU A 81 6.32 19.75 -16.71
CA LEU A 81 6.89 20.53 -15.64
C LEU A 81 8.16 19.85 -15.12
N GLU A 82 9.24 20.58 -14.89
CA GLU A 82 10.45 19.98 -14.31
C GLU A 82 10.46 20.14 -12.79
N LYS A 83 10.47 21.38 -12.28
CA LYS A 83 10.61 21.69 -10.84
C LYS A 83 9.52 22.64 -10.36
N VAL A 84 8.63 22.14 -9.51
CA VAL A 84 7.54 22.93 -8.92
C VAL A 84 7.63 22.96 -7.39
N ARG A 85 7.54 24.18 -6.85
CA ARG A 85 7.24 24.42 -5.43
C ARG A 85 5.92 25.18 -5.33
N ALA A 86 4.94 24.60 -4.66
CA ALA A 86 3.65 25.23 -4.40
C ALA A 86 3.46 25.36 -2.88
N GLY A 87 3.04 26.53 -2.41
CA GLY A 87 2.65 26.75 -1.01
C GLY A 87 1.34 26.03 -0.71
N GLU A 88 0.32 26.26 -1.54
CA GLU A 88 -1.02 25.68 -1.36
C GLU A 88 -1.30 24.45 -2.24
N THR A 89 -2.58 24.19 -2.56
CA THR A 89 -3.12 23.00 -3.24
C THR A 89 -2.95 23.03 -4.78
N PRO A 90 -1.90 22.46 -5.39
CA PRO A 90 -1.79 22.38 -6.83
C PRO A 90 -2.75 21.34 -7.43
N ARG A 91 -3.28 21.65 -8.62
CA ARG A 91 -4.16 20.76 -9.37
C ARG A 91 -3.63 20.51 -10.77
N GLY A 92 -3.47 19.24 -11.16
CA GLY A 92 -2.99 18.86 -12.49
C GLY A 92 -3.91 17.89 -13.22
N ARG A 93 -4.05 18.05 -14.53
CA ARG A 93 -4.77 17.12 -15.41
C ARG A 93 -3.98 16.87 -16.67
N ASN A 94 -3.77 15.61 -17.04
CA ASN A 94 -2.98 15.23 -18.22
C ASN A 94 -1.61 15.92 -18.16
N SER A 95 -0.81 15.63 -17.12
CA SER A 95 0.39 16.41 -16.86
C SER A 95 1.53 15.52 -16.41
N ALA A 96 2.75 15.89 -16.80
CA ALA A 96 3.98 15.22 -16.45
C ALA A 96 4.83 16.15 -15.58
N LEU A 97 5.38 15.64 -14.47
CA LEU A 97 6.16 16.43 -13.54
C LEU A 97 7.33 15.65 -12.94
N GLU A 98 8.54 16.18 -13.05
CA GLU A 98 9.72 15.51 -12.49
C GLU A 98 9.79 15.67 -10.96
N LYS A 99 9.83 16.91 -10.44
CA LYS A 99 9.98 17.21 -9.01
C LYS A 99 8.89 18.14 -8.51
N LEU A 100 8.14 17.68 -7.50
CA LEU A 100 7.11 18.47 -6.82
C LEU A 100 7.37 18.53 -5.33
N ARG A 101 7.28 19.73 -4.75
CA ARG A 101 7.11 19.91 -3.31
C ARG A 101 5.87 20.78 -3.06
N ALA A 102 4.91 20.25 -2.31
CA ALA A 102 3.78 20.99 -1.78
C ALA A 102 3.61 20.68 -0.29
N GLY A 103 3.34 21.71 0.51
CA GLY A 103 2.92 21.54 1.92
C GLY A 103 1.49 21.01 2.00
N GLU A 104 0.63 21.58 1.14
CA GLU A 104 -0.82 21.35 1.11
C GLU A 104 -1.26 20.25 0.10
N PRO A 105 -2.57 19.89 0.05
CA PRO A 105 -3.06 18.76 -0.70
C PRO A 105 -2.81 18.80 -2.21
N LEU A 106 -2.43 17.66 -2.76
CA LEU A 106 -2.28 17.49 -4.21
C LEU A 106 -3.56 16.91 -4.83
N ARG A 107 -4.00 17.42 -5.99
CA ARG A 107 -5.05 16.76 -6.79
C ARG A 107 -4.63 16.57 -8.24
N TRP A 108 -4.48 15.31 -8.66
CA TRP A 108 -4.02 14.99 -10.01
C TRP A 108 -4.82 13.88 -10.67
N ARG A 109 -5.01 14.03 -11.99
CA ARG A 109 -5.76 13.09 -12.82
C ARG A 109 -5.05 12.87 -14.14
N ASN A 110 -4.86 11.59 -14.51
CA ASN A 110 -4.16 11.20 -15.74
C ASN A 110 -2.76 11.84 -15.76
N SER A 111 -1.86 11.41 -14.88
CA SER A 111 -0.61 12.16 -14.68
C SER A 111 0.56 11.25 -14.35
N ALA A 112 1.75 11.64 -14.80
CA ALA A 112 3.01 10.93 -14.54
C ALA A 112 3.92 11.81 -13.70
N LEU A 113 4.39 11.32 -12.54
CA LEU A 113 5.30 12.09 -11.69
C LEU A 113 6.46 11.25 -11.20
N GLU A 114 7.67 11.81 -11.26
CA GLU A 114 8.86 11.07 -10.85
C GLU A 114 9.06 11.15 -9.33
N LYS A 115 9.14 12.36 -8.77
CA LYS A 115 9.54 12.58 -7.35
C LYS A 115 8.63 13.58 -6.60
N PRO A 116 7.32 13.33 -6.46
CA PRO A 116 6.48 14.23 -5.67
C PRO A 116 6.64 14.04 -4.16
N ARG A 117 6.62 15.17 -3.44
CA ARG A 117 6.51 15.26 -2.00
C ARG A 117 5.27 16.07 -1.63
N ALA A 118 4.41 15.49 -0.81
CA ALA A 118 3.18 16.10 -0.31
C ALA A 118 3.13 16.01 1.22
N GLY A 119 2.77 17.10 1.88
CA GLY A 119 2.48 17.09 3.32
C GLY A 119 1.19 16.32 3.59
N GLU A 120 0.05 16.81 3.07
CA GLU A 120 -1.27 16.32 3.51
C GLU A 120 -2.18 15.83 2.37
N THR A 121 -2.96 14.77 2.65
CA THR A 121 -4.15 14.28 1.92
C THR A 121 -4.10 14.22 0.37
N PRO A 122 -2.99 13.79 -0.29
CA PRO A 122 -2.91 13.89 -1.74
C PRO A 122 -3.85 12.89 -2.43
N ARG A 123 -4.51 13.34 -3.51
CA ARG A 123 -5.48 12.55 -4.29
C ARG A 123 -5.03 12.35 -5.73
N TRP A 124 -4.98 11.10 -6.14
CA TRP A 124 -4.50 10.70 -7.46
C TRP A 124 -5.45 9.73 -8.14
N ARG A 125 -5.72 9.98 -9.41
CA ARG A 125 -6.57 9.14 -10.25
C ARG A 125 -5.91 8.90 -11.60
N ASN A 126 -5.78 7.63 -11.99
CA ASN A 126 -5.13 7.25 -13.25
C ASN A 126 -3.71 7.82 -13.34
N SER A 127 -2.90 7.62 -12.31
CA SER A 127 -1.56 8.23 -12.24
C SER A 127 -0.46 7.20 -12.12
N VAL A 128 0.71 7.52 -12.67
CA VAL A 128 1.94 6.73 -12.53
C VAL A 128 2.92 7.56 -11.71
N LEU A 129 3.42 7.02 -10.60
CA LEU A 129 4.48 7.69 -9.84
C LEU A 129 5.69 6.78 -9.57
N GLU A 130 6.90 7.32 -9.69
CA GLU A 130 8.11 6.54 -9.45
C GLU A 130 8.49 6.49 -7.96
N LYS A 131 8.68 7.67 -7.34
CA LYS A 131 9.13 7.82 -5.94
C LYS A 131 8.27 8.86 -5.21
N LEU A 132 7.35 8.40 -4.36
CA LEU A 132 6.51 9.28 -3.56
C LEU A 132 6.93 9.28 -2.09
N CYS A 133 6.97 10.48 -1.49
CA CYS A 133 6.84 10.68 -0.06
C CYS A 133 5.55 11.46 0.23
N ALA A 134 4.65 10.88 1.00
CA ALA A 134 3.44 11.55 1.47
C ALA A 134 3.36 11.45 3.00
N GLY A 135 2.93 12.52 3.66
CA GLY A 135 2.63 12.50 5.10
C GLY A 135 1.35 11.72 5.35
N GLU A 136 0.22 12.41 5.33
CA GLU A 136 -1.06 11.89 5.84
C GLU A 136 -2.08 11.52 4.76
N THR A 137 -2.84 10.44 5.00
CA THR A 137 -4.11 10.05 4.36
C THR A 137 -4.17 10.05 2.82
N PRO A 138 -3.16 9.57 2.07
CA PRO A 138 -3.17 9.66 0.62
C PRO A 138 -4.23 8.73 0.00
N ARG A 139 -4.94 9.23 -1.02
CA ARG A 139 -6.01 8.48 -1.73
C ARG A 139 -5.65 8.22 -3.19
N TRP A 140 -5.73 6.94 -3.56
CA TRP A 140 -5.31 6.45 -4.88
C TRP A 140 -6.40 5.65 -5.56
N ARG A 141 -6.66 5.95 -6.83
CA ARG A 141 -7.53 5.14 -7.70
C ARG A 141 -6.84 4.87 -9.04
N ASN A 142 -6.79 3.61 -9.46
CA ASN A 142 -6.26 3.22 -10.77
C ASN A 142 -4.83 3.76 -11.00
N SER A 143 -3.92 3.60 -10.04
CA SER A 143 -2.58 4.24 -10.09
C SER A 143 -1.40 3.27 -9.89
N ALA A 144 -0.30 3.42 -10.61
CA ALA A 144 0.86 2.54 -10.52
C ALA A 144 2.04 3.21 -9.81
N PHE A 145 2.74 2.46 -8.94
CA PHE A 145 3.85 2.99 -8.11
C PHE A 145 5.08 2.09 -8.08
N TYR A 146 6.28 2.67 -8.16
CA TYR A 146 7.50 1.89 -7.96
C TYR A 146 7.97 1.88 -6.50
N LYS A 147 8.22 3.05 -5.89
CA LYS A 147 8.68 3.20 -4.50
C LYS A 147 7.83 4.22 -3.76
N LEU A 148 7.36 3.85 -2.58
CA LEU A 148 6.41 4.67 -1.84
C LEU A 148 6.69 4.65 -0.33
N ARG A 149 6.77 5.83 0.27
CA ARG A 149 6.88 6.04 1.73
C ARG A 149 5.70 6.91 2.19
N ILE A 150 4.88 6.38 3.08
CA ILE A 150 3.74 7.08 3.68
C ILE A 150 3.90 7.10 5.19
N GLY A 151 3.56 8.24 5.80
CA GLY A 151 3.32 8.34 7.24
C GLY A 151 2.10 7.53 7.63
N GLU A 152 0.90 8.02 7.32
CA GLU A 152 -0.35 7.46 7.87
C GLU A 152 -1.46 7.18 6.84
N THR A 153 -2.28 6.15 7.13
CA THR A 153 -3.64 5.90 6.64
C THR A 153 -3.89 5.92 5.10
N PRO A 154 -3.06 5.29 4.23
CA PRO A 154 -3.36 5.23 2.80
C PRO A 154 -4.67 4.51 2.49
N ARG A 155 -5.45 5.06 1.54
CA ARG A 155 -6.57 4.36 0.90
C ARG A 155 -6.31 4.13 -0.57
N ARG A 156 -6.35 2.86 -1.00
CA ARG A 156 -6.09 2.49 -2.40
C ARG A 156 -7.14 1.56 -3.00
N ARG A 157 -7.46 1.82 -4.27
CA ARG A 157 -8.34 1.00 -5.08
C ARG A 157 -7.74 0.75 -6.47
N ASN A 158 -7.79 -0.51 -6.93
CA ASN A 158 -7.43 -0.94 -8.29
C ASN A 158 -6.01 -0.51 -8.66
N SER A 159 -4.97 -1.01 -7.98
CA SER A 159 -3.64 -0.50 -8.31
C SER A 159 -2.41 -1.34 -7.97
N ALA A 160 -1.32 -1.10 -8.70
CA ALA A 160 -0.11 -1.95 -8.72
C ALA A 160 1.12 -1.26 -8.11
N LEU A 161 1.91 -1.95 -7.29
CA LEU A 161 3.07 -1.34 -6.62
C LEU A 161 4.31 -2.24 -6.44
N GLY A 162 5.48 -1.64 -6.60
CA GLY A 162 6.77 -2.30 -6.38
C GLY A 162 7.15 -2.44 -4.90
N LYS A 163 7.50 -1.33 -4.23
CA LYS A 163 8.02 -1.31 -2.85
C LYS A 163 7.29 -0.26 -2.00
N LEU A 164 6.70 -0.69 -0.88
CA LEU A 164 5.99 0.18 0.07
C LEU A 164 6.60 0.12 1.46
N ARG A 165 6.75 1.29 2.09
CA ARG A 165 6.75 1.44 3.54
C ARG A 165 5.60 2.37 3.93
N ALA A 166 4.66 1.86 4.71
CA ALA A 166 3.58 2.67 5.27
C ALA A 166 3.55 2.48 6.79
N GLY A 167 3.20 3.54 7.53
CA GLY A 167 2.88 3.45 8.94
C GLY A 167 1.49 2.86 9.14
N GLU A 168 0.62 3.60 9.82
CA GLU A 168 -0.59 3.07 10.44
C GLU A 168 -1.78 2.88 9.48
N THR A 169 -2.59 1.84 9.76
CA THR A 169 -3.97 1.58 9.28
C THR A 169 -4.23 1.61 7.76
N PRO A 170 -3.38 1.05 6.89
CA PRO A 170 -3.58 1.20 5.46
C PRO A 170 -4.72 0.29 4.93
N CYS A 171 -5.54 0.83 4.01
CA CYS A 171 -6.71 0.16 3.45
C CYS A 171 -6.59 -0.06 1.94
N TRP A 172 -6.59 -1.33 1.51
CA TRP A 172 -6.33 -1.71 0.12
C TRP A 172 -7.43 -2.59 -0.46
N ARG A 173 -7.83 -2.27 -1.69
CA ARG A 173 -8.78 -3.04 -2.46
C ARG A 173 -8.29 -3.26 -3.88
N ASN A 174 -8.38 -4.49 -4.39
CA ASN A 174 -8.03 -4.84 -5.77
C ASN A 174 -6.61 -4.36 -6.11
N SER A 175 -5.59 -4.87 -5.41
CA SER A 175 -4.21 -4.39 -5.56
C SER A 175 -3.23 -5.53 -5.82
N VAL A 176 -2.13 -5.22 -6.50
CA VAL A 176 -1.01 -6.15 -6.73
C VAL A 176 0.24 -5.48 -6.19
N LEU A 177 0.96 -6.11 -5.25
CA LEU A 177 2.21 -5.50 -4.74
C LEU A 177 3.36 -6.50 -4.57
N LYS A 178 4.59 -6.04 -4.79
CA LYS A 178 5.79 -6.92 -4.74
C LYS A 178 6.37 -7.02 -3.33
N ASN A 179 6.77 -5.89 -2.74
CA ASN A 179 7.36 -5.84 -1.39
C ASN A 179 6.68 -4.80 -0.53
N LEU A 180 6.33 -5.19 0.70
CA LEU A 180 5.59 -4.32 1.59
C LEU A 180 6.04 -4.47 3.04
N ARG A 181 6.23 -3.34 3.70
CA ARG A 181 6.38 -3.23 5.15
C ARG A 181 5.33 -2.28 5.68
N VAL A 182 4.52 -2.76 6.62
CA VAL A 182 3.47 -1.98 7.28
C VAL A 182 3.59 -2.13 8.78
N GLY A 183 3.35 -1.04 9.50
CA GLY A 183 3.19 -1.06 10.95
C GLY A 183 1.88 -1.75 11.35
N GLU A 184 0.87 -0.97 11.66
CA GLU A 184 -0.31 -1.44 12.40
C GLU A 184 -1.60 -1.57 11.55
N THR A 185 -2.43 -2.56 11.94
CA THR A 185 -3.86 -2.72 11.62
C THR A 185 -4.29 -2.63 10.14
N PRO A 186 -3.58 -3.21 9.16
CA PRO A 186 -3.97 -3.01 7.78
C PRO A 186 -5.18 -3.85 7.38
N ARG A 187 -6.03 -3.28 6.50
CA ARG A 187 -7.22 -3.95 5.95
C ARG A 187 -7.06 -4.19 4.46
N TRP A 188 -7.19 -5.46 4.06
CA TRP A 188 -6.96 -5.90 2.69
C TRP A 188 -8.14 -6.66 2.13
N ARG A 189 -8.47 -6.36 0.87
CA ARG A 189 -9.49 -7.07 0.11
C ARG A 189 -9.06 -7.30 -1.33
N ASN A 190 -9.17 -8.53 -1.82
CA ASN A 190 -8.87 -8.89 -3.22
C ASN A 190 -7.46 -8.42 -3.62
N THR A 191 -6.41 -8.94 -2.99
CA THR A 191 -5.04 -8.47 -3.22
C THR A 191 -4.10 -9.65 -3.47
N ALA A 192 -3.09 -9.45 -4.31
CA ALA A 192 -2.03 -10.43 -4.57
C ALA A 192 -0.67 -9.83 -4.20
N LEU A 193 0.20 -10.63 -3.57
CA LEU A 193 1.51 -10.13 -3.11
C LEU A 193 2.61 -11.20 -3.01
N GLU A 194 3.85 -10.80 -3.31
CA GLU A 194 5.03 -11.66 -3.21
C GLU A 194 5.62 -11.68 -1.79
N LYS A 195 5.96 -10.52 -1.22
CA LYS A 195 6.68 -10.43 0.08
C LYS A 195 6.09 -9.40 1.03
N LEU A 196 5.79 -9.85 2.25
CA LEU A 196 5.15 -9.04 3.28
C LEU A 196 5.83 -9.14 4.65
N CYS A 197 5.96 -7.99 5.31
CA CYS A 197 6.13 -7.90 6.75
C CYS A 197 5.08 -6.93 7.31
N VAL A 198 4.26 -7.41 8.24
CA VAL A 198 3.27 -6.58 8.97
C VAL A 198 3.51 -6.76 10.47
N GLY A 199 3.35 -5.67 11.21
CA GLY A 199 3.21 -5.70 12.67
C GLY A 199 1.84 -6.25 13.08
N GLU A 200 1.05 -5.44 13.77
CA GLU A 200 -0.10 -5.89 14.56
C GLU A 200 -1.42 -5.99 13.77
N THR A 201 -2.23 -7.00 14.14
CA THR A 201 -3.67 -7.18 13.87
C THR A 201 -4.17 -7.05 12.41
N PRO A 202 -3.51 -7.61 11.38
CA PRO A 202 -3.97 -7.43 10.02
C PRO A 202 -5.23 -8.25 9.70
N ARG A 203 -6.14 -7.65 8.91
CA ARG A 203 -7.36 -8.31 8.42
C ARG A 203 -7.32 -8.54 6.92
N TRP A 204 -7.42 -9.81 6.53
CA TRP A 204 -7.30 -10.26 5.13
C TRP A 204 -8.56 -10.93 4.62
N ARG A 205 -8.96 -10.57 3.40
CA ARG A 205 -10.06 -11.21 2.68
C ARG A 205 -9.73 -11.37 1.20
N ASN A 206 -9.88 -12.59 0.66
CA ASN A 206 -9.64 -12.90 -0.76
C ASN A 206 -8.21 -12.53 -1.19
N PHE A 207 -7.23 -13.39 -0.87
CA PHE A 207 -5.82 -13.06 -1.05
C PHE A 207 -4.97 -14.23 -1.57
N VAL A 208 -3.92 -13.92 -2.35
CA VAL A 208 -2.85 -14.86 -2.76
C VAL A 208 -1.46 -14.32 -2.39
N LEU A 209 -0.69 -15.06 -1.57
CA LEU A 209 0.53 -14.59 -0.89
C LEU A 209 1.67 -15.62 -1.02
N GLU A 210 2.88 -15.23 -1.42
CA GLU A 210 4.01 -16.17 -1.50
C GLU A 210 4.73 -16.27 -0.14
N LYS A 211 5.25 -15.15 0.39
CA LYS A 211 6.06 -15.14 1.63
C LYS A 211 5.61 -14.05 2.60
N HIS A 212 5.35 -14.44 3.85
CA HIS A 212 4.79 -13.55 4.86
C HIS A 212 5.43 -13.68 6.25
N ARG A 213 5.62 -12.53 6.92
CA ARG A 213 5.83 -12.42 8.37
C ARG A 213 4.72 -11.54 8.96
N ALA A 214 3.88 -12.12 9.81
CA ALA A 214 2.82 -11.42 10.55
C ALA A 214 3.26 -11.27 12.01
N GLY A 215 2.96 -10.12 12.62
CA GLY A 215 2.94 -9.96 14.07
C GLY A 215 1.67 -10.55 14.67
N GLU A 216 1.11 -9.86 15.66
CA GLU A 216 0.06 -10.37 16.55
C GLU A 216 -1.32 -10.46 15.88
N THR A 217 -2.05 -11.54 16.19
CA THR A 217 -3.48 -11.79 15.93
C THR A 217 -4.00 -11.62 14.48
N PRO A 218 -3.31 -12.14 13.44
CA PRO A 218 -3.76 -11.94 12.07
C PRO A 218 -5.03 -12.75 11.77
N ARG A 219 -6.01 -12.13 11.08
CA ARG A 219 -7.26 -12.78 10.67
C ARG A 219 -7.34 -12.96 9.16
N TRP A 220 -7.50 -14.21 8.73
CA TRP A 220 -7.51 -14.60 7.32
C TRP A 220 -8.82 -15.24 6.89
N ARG A 221 -9.35 -14.79 5.75
CA ARG A 221 -10.54 -15.35 5.14
C ARG A 221 -10.38 -15.51 3.63
N ASN A 222 -10.68 -16.70 3.10
CA ASN A 222 -10.59 -17.01 1.67
C ASN A 222 -9.19 -16.65 1.14
N SER A 223 -8.16 -17.37 1.57
CA SER A 223 -6.76 -16.99 1.29
C SER A 223 -5.91 -18.21 0.93
N ALA A 224 -4.98 -18.04 0.00
CA ALA A 224 -4.05 -19.07 -0.46
C ALA A 224 -2.61 -18.59 -0.29
N MET A 225 -1.74 -19.42 0.30
CA MET A 225 -0.37 -19.04 0.65
C MET A 225 0.67 -20.16 0.59
N GLU A 226 1.92 -19.81 0.30
CA GLU A 226 3.04 -20.76 0.31
C GLU A 226 3.72 -20.81 1.69
N LYS A 227 4.30 -19.69 2.16
CA LYS A 227 5.14 -19.67 3.38
C LYS A 227 4.76 -18.55 4.34
N LEU A 228 4.44 -18.91 5.57
CA LEU A 228 4.08 -17.97 6.62
C LEU A 228 4.87 -18.20 7.92
N ARG A 229 5.31 -17.09 8.52
CA ARG A 229 5.62 -16.99 9.95
C ARG A 229 4.59 -16.06 10.59
N ALA A 230 3.86 -16.56 11.58
CA ALA A 230 2.89 -15.78 12.33
C ALA A 230 3.30 -15.73 13.81
N GLY A 231 3.03 -14.58 14.45
CA GLY A 231 3.13 -14.41 15.89
C GLY A 231 1.90 -14.99 16.59
N GLU A 232 1.38 -14.24 17.55
CA GLU A 232 0.38 -14.68 18.52
C GLU A 232 -1.00 -14.90 17.88
N THR A 233 -1.66 -16.01 18.22
CA THR A 233 -3.08 -16.34 17.97
C THR A 233 -3.68 -16.09 16.55
N PRO A 234 -3.11 -16.63 15.47
CA PRO A 234 -3.64 -16.44 14.12
C PRO A 234 -4.96 -17.20 13.89
N CYS A 235 -5.93 -16.56 13.21
CA CYS A 235 -7.23 -17.13 12.90
C CYS A 235 -7.45 -17.33 11.39
N TRP A 236 -7.83 -18.54 11.01
CA TRP A 236 -7.93 -19.01 9.63
C TRP A 236 -9.34 -19.50 9.29
N ARG A 237 -9.91 -18.98 8.20
CA ARG A 237 -11.19 -19.45 7.66
C ARG A 237 -11.17 -19.60 6.15
N ASN A 238 -11.50 -20.78 5.63
CA ASN A 238 -11.49 -21.05 4.18
C ASN A 238 -10.11 -20.73 3.57
N THR A 239 -9.05 -21.31 4.10
CA THR A 239 -7.68 -21.00 3.69
C THR A 239 -6.88 -22.23 3.30
N THR A 240 -5.98 -22.06 2.34
CA THR A 240 -4.98 -23.06 1.93
C THR A 240 -3.59 -22.51 2.22
N LEU A 241 -2.74 -23.31 2.88
CA LEU A 241 -1.37 -22.92 3.22
C LEU A 241 -0.42 -24.11 3.09
N GLU A 242 0.76 -23.91 2.50
CA GLU A 242 1.76 -24.98 2.39
C GLU A 242 2.57 -25.10 3.71
N LYS A 243 3.20 -24.03 4.17
CA LYS A 243 4.13 -24.07 5.32
C LYS A 243 3.84 -22.95 6.33
N LEU A 244 3.57 -23.35 7.57
CA LEU A 244 3.42 -22.46 8.72
C LEU A 244 4.49 -22.69 9.78
N ARG A 245 5.03 -21.58 10.31
CA ARG A 245 5.61 -21.50 11.65
C ARG A 245 4.77 -20.54 12.50
N SER A 246 4.17 -21.04 13.58
CA SER A 246 3.41 -20.26 14.56
C SER A 246 4.13 -20.31 15.90
N GLY A 247 4.07 -19.19 16.64
CA GLY A 247 4.56 -19.14 18.02
C GLY A 247 3.54 -19.70 19.01
N GLU A 248 2.25 -19.37 18.81
CA GLU A 248 1.16 -19.64 19.76
C GLU A 248 -0.12 -20.12 19.08
N THR A 249 -1.11 -20.49 19.89
CA THR A 249 -2.41 -21.13 19.57
C THR A 249 -3.13 -20.67 18.27
N PRO A 250 -2.94 -21.35 17.12
CA PRO A 250 -3.64 -21.01 15.90
C PRO A 250 -5.03 -21.66 15.83
N CYS A 251 -6.01 -20.96 15.23
CA CYS A 251 -7.37 -21.45 15.04
C CYS A 251 -7.71 -21.66 13.56
N TRP A 252 -8.14 -22.88 13.19
CA TRP A 252 -8.41 -23.29 11.82
C TRP A 252 -9.85 -23.74 11.59
N ARG A 253 -10.52 -23.16 10.58
CA ARG A 253 -11.90 -23.51 10.20
C ARG A 253 -12.06 -23.65 8.68
N ASN A 254 -12.50 -24.82 8.22
CA ASN A 254 -12.71 -25.09 6.79
C ASN A 254 -11.42 -24.83 5.98
N SER A 255 -10.27 -25.31 6.45
CA SER A 255 -8.96 -24.96 5.89
C SER A 255 -8.05 -26.17 5.72
N VAL A 256 -7.04 -26.02 4.85
CA VAL A 256 -6.05 -27.05 4.54
C VAL A 256 -4.65 -26.51 4.78
N LEU A 257 -3.81 -27.28 5.48
CA LEU A 257 -2.41 -26.99 5.72
C LEU A 257 -1.54 -28.22 5.43
N GLU A 258 -0.43 -28.04 4.71
CA GLU A 258 0.50 -29.15 4.47
C GLU A 258 1.41 -29.36 5.70
N LYS A 259 2.14 -28.32 6.13
CA LYS A 259 3.16 -28.45 7.19
C LYS A 259 3.01 -27.38 8.25
N LEU A 260 2.79 -27.80 9.50
CA LEU A 260 2.77 -26.94 10.68
C LEU A 260 3.97 -27.23 11.58
N ARG A 261 4.69 -26.16 11.94
CA ARG A 261 5.53 -26.11 13.14
C ARG A 261 4.91 -25.13 14.12
N ASP A 262 4.56 -25.62 15.29
CA ASP A 262 3.88 -24.83 16.31
C ASP A 262 4.62 -24.93 17.65
N GLY A 263 4.61 -23.83 18.40
CA GLY A 263 5.10 -23.78 19.77
C GLY A 263 4.04 -24.22 20.78
N GLU A 264 2.75 -24.06 20.45
CA GLU A 264 1.63 -24.34 21.36
C GLU A 264 0.50 -25.15 20.69
N THR A 265 -0.68 -25.17 21.31
CA THR A 265 -1.81 -26.04 20.94
C THR A 265 -2.72 -25.43 19.86
N PRO A 266 -2.82 -26.05 18.68
CA PRO A 266 -3.73 -25.59 17.63
C PRO A 266 -5.16 -26.12 17.79
N ARG A 267 -6.14 -25.34 17.32
CA ARG A 267 -7.56 -25.74 17.25
C ARG A 267 -8.02 -25.94 15.81
N TRP A 268 -8.57 -27.13 15.50
CA TRP A 268 -9.00 -27.52 14.16
C TRP A 268 -10.49 -27.87 14.09
N ARG A 269 -11.21 -27.29 13.12
CA ARG A 269 -12.61 -27.62 12.83
C ARG A 269 -12.87 -27.72 11.34
N ASN A 270 -13.37 -28.87 10.87
CA ASN A 270 -13.67 -29.11 9.45
C ASN A 270 -12.46 -28.82 8.54
N SER A 271 -11.27 -29.22 8.98
CA SER A 271 -10.00 -28.82 8.39
C SER A 271 -9.04 -30.00 8.28
N ALA A 272 -8.06 -29.92 7.38
CA ALA A 272 -7.07 -30.96 7.12
C ALA A 272 -5.64 -30.48 7.36
N LEU A 273 -4.79 -31.34 7.93
CA LEU A 273 -3.36 -31.12 8.13
C LEU A 273 -2.55 -32.36 7.72
N GLU A 274 -1.54 -32.22 6.86
CA GLU A 274 -0.68 -33.35 6.51
C GLU A 274 0.33 -33.66 7.62
N LYS A 275 1.11 -32.66 8.06
CA LYS A 275 2.22 -32.87 9.00
C LYS A 275 2.22 -31.83 10.12
N LEU A 276 2.10 -32.30 11.36
CA LEU A 276 2.27 -31.49 12.57
C LEU A 276 3.58 -31.85 13.29
N ARG A 277 4.41 -30.83 13.55
CA ARG A 277 5.50 -30.89 14.53
C ARG A 277 5.23 -29.84 15.60
N ALA A 278 4.77 -30.28 16.76
CA ALA A 278 4.64 -29.42 17.94
C ALA A 278 5.84 -29.65 18.86
N TRP A 279 6.40 -28.59 19.42
CA TRP A 279 7.41 -28.69 20.46
C TRP A 279 6.74 -28.56 21.83
N ARG A 280 7.07 -29.46 22.75
CA ARG A 280 6.54 -29.51 24.13
C ARG A 280 7.08 -28.31 24.88
N ASN A 281 6.21 -27.44 25.40
CA ASN A 281 6.47 -26.55 26.53
C ASN A 281 5.16 -25.89 26.98
N SER A 282 4.33 -26.63 27.71
CA SER A 282 3.29 -25.97 28.50
C SER A 282 2.89 -26.88 29.66
N ALA A 283 3.28 -26.45 30.86
CA ALA A 283 2.85 -26.97 32.15
C ALA A 283 1.31 -26.86 32.38
N SER A 284 0.53 -26.47 31.36
CA SER A 284 -0.91 -26.25 31.41
C SER A 284 -1.78 -27.41 30.91
N GLY A 285 -1.19 -28.49 30.39
CA GLY A 285 -1.94 -29.72 30.04
C GLY A 285 -3.02 -29.56 28.96
N GLU A 286 -2.99 -28.48 28.17
CA GLU A 286 -3.91 -28.32 27.04
C GLU A 286 -3.43 -29.15 25.85
N THR A 287 -4.33 -29.97 25.30
CA THR A 287 -4.06 -30.84 24.16
C THR A 287 -4.63 -30.24 22.88
N PRO A 288 -3.99 -30.40 21.70
CA PRO A 288 -4.56 -29.97 20.42
C PRO A 288 -5.96 -30.53 20.21
N CYS A 289 -6.92 -29.69 19.79
CA CYS A 289 -8.31 -30.12 19.61
C CYS A 289 -8.70 -30.27 18.14
N TRP A 290 -9.27 -31.43 17.80
CA TRP A 290 -9.70 -31.77 16.43
C TRP A 290 -11.19 -32.10 16.42
N ARG A 291 -11.95 -31.40 15.57
CA ARG A 291 -13.38 -31.66 15.35
C ARG A 291 -13.68 -31.80 13.86
N ASN A 292 -14.19 -32.96 13.45
CA ASN A 292 -14.51 -33.25 12.05
C ASN A 292 -13.31 -32.95 11.12
N SER A 293 -12.11 -33.37 11.53
CA SER A 293 -10.86 -32.99 10.87
C SER A 293 -9.96 -34.20 10.62
N VAL A 294 -9.01 -34.04 9.70
CA VAL A 294 -8.06 -35.08 9.30
C VAL A 294 -6.63 -34.61 9.59
N LEU A 295 -5.82 -35.50 10.15
CA LEU A 295 -4.39 -35.28 10.39
C LEU A 295 -3.62 -36.50 9.88
N GLU A 296 -2.69 -36.37 8.94
CA GLU A 296 -1.99 -37.55 8.41
C GLU A 296 -0.86 -38.00 9.33
N LYS A 297 0.05 -37.08 9.69
CA LYS A 297 1.27 -37.37 10.46
C LYS A 297 1.42 -36.45 11.66
N LEU A 298 1.57 -37.06 12.83
CA LEU A 298 1.76 -36.36 14.09
C LEU A 298 3.08 -36.73 14.77
N ARG A 299 3.86 -35.71 15.16
CA ARG A 299 4.99 -35.83 16.10
C ARG A 299 4.77 -34.87 17.27
N VAL A 300 4.42 -35.41 18.44
CA VAL A 300 4.12 -34.67 19.68
C VAL A 300 4.56 -35.50 20.89
N GLY A 301 4.75 -34.84 22.04
CA GLY A 301 4.98 -35.49 23.33
C GLY A 301 3.73 -35.92 24.11
N GLU A 302 2.51 -35.56 23.68
CA GLU A 302 1.23 -35.87 24.35
C GLU A 302 0.07 -36.12 23.36
N THR A 303 -1.01 -36.77 23.82
CA THR A 303 -2.16 -37.18 22.99
C THR A 303 -3.18 -36.05 22.75
N PRO A 304 -3.65 -35.82 21.52
CA PRO A 304 -4.64 -34.78 21.21
C PRO A 304 -6.08 -35.17 21.59
N ARG A 305 -6.92 -34.20 21.97
CA ARG A 305 -8.39 -34.38 22.13
C ARG A 305 -9.09 -34.39 20.77
N ARG A 306 -9.86 -35.45 20.50
CA ARG A 306 -10.50 -35.69 19.19
C ARG A 306 -12.00 -35.94 19.31
N ARG A 307 -12.76 -35.41 18.35
CA ARG A 307 -14.19 -35.73 18.15
C ARG A 307 -14.46 -35.91 16.66
N LYS A 308 -14.81 -37.14 16.25
CA LYS A 308 -15.09 -37.53 14.85
C LYS A 308 -13.93 -37.11 13.91
N SER A 309 -12.72 -37.63 14.10
CA SER A 309 -11.51 -37.20 13.38
C SER A 309 -10.59 -38.38 13.08
N ALA A 310 -9.89 -38.36 11.94
CA ALA A 310 -9.04 -39.45 11.46
C ALA A 310 -7.54 -39.12 11.60
N LEU A 311 -6.71 -40.14 11.92
CA LEU A 311 -5.25 -40.07 11.96
C LEU A 311 -4.63 -41.32 11.35
N GLU A 312 -3.69 -41.13 10.42
CA GLU A 312 -3.03 -42.25 9.75
C GLU A 312 -1.74 -42.70 10.46
N LYS A 313 -0.86 -41.77 10.87
CA LYS A 313 0.47 -42.11 11.40
C LYS A 313 0.85 -41.29 12.63
N LEU A 314 1.20 -41.99 13.72
CA LEU A 314 1.64 -41.42 14.99
C LEU A 314 3.10 -41.83 15.29
N ARG A 315 3.97 -40.90 15.69
CA ARG A 315 5.26 -41.23 16.31
C ARG A 315 5.42 -40.48 17.64
N PHE A 316 5.69 -41.23 18.71
CA PHE A 316 5.84 -40.74 20.08
C PHE A 316 7.31 -40.71 20.53
N GLY A 317 7.58 -39.91 21.56
CA GLY A 317 8.81 -39.97 22.37
C GLY A 317 8.66 -40.68 23.72
N GLU A 318 7.43 -40.76 24.29
CA GLU A 318 7.10 -41.41 25.58
C GLU A 318 5.70 -42.07 25.51
N THR A 319 5.36 -43.03 26.38
CA THR A 319 4.23 -43.99 26.21
C THR A 319 2.80 -43.38 26.31
N PRO A 320 1.85 -43.78 25.44
CA PRO A 320 0.47 -43.24 25.45
C PRO A 320 -0.52 -43.96 26.38
N ARG A 321 -1.44 -43.20 27.02
CA ARG A 321 -2.69 -43.69 27.65
C ARG A 321 -3.89 -43.48 26.71
N TRP A 322 -4.69 -44.53 26.48
CA TRP A 322 -5.79 -44.54 25.49
C TRP A 322 -7.16 -44.26 26.09
N ARG A 323 -7.97 -43.42 25.42
CA ARG A 323 -9.44 -43.37 25.60
C ARG A 323 -10.12 -43.08 24.26
N ASN A 324 -10.83 -44.07 23.72
CA ASN A 324 -11.72 -44.02 22.54
C ASN A 324 -11.13 -43.51 21.22
N SER A 325 -10.36 -44.36 20.53
CA SER A 325 -10.17 -44.25 19.07
C SER A 325 -9.75 -45.59 18.47
N ALA A 326 -10.44 -46.02 17.40
CA ALA A 326 -10.04 -47.16 16.57
C ALA A 326 -8.73 -46.82 15.83
N LEU A 327 -7.75 -47.69 15.98
CA LEU A 327 -6.50 -47.71 15.22
C LEU A 327 -6.62 -48.85 14.22
N GLU A 328 -6.58 -48.56 12.93
CA GLU A 328 -6.02 -49.55 12.01
C GLU A 328 -4.51 -49.57 12.26
N LYS A 329 -4.05 -50.66 12.86
CA LYS A 329 -2.62 -50.96 12.97
C LYS A 329 -2.18 -51.48 11.60
N LEU A 330 -1.16 -50.85 11.01
CA LEU A 330 -0.28 -51.48 10.03
C LEU A 330 1.07 -51.70 10.70
#